data_AF-A0A829GTR7-F1
#
_entry.id   AF-A0A829GTR7-F1
#
_cell.length_a   1.000
_cell.length_b   1.000
_cell.length_c   1.000
_cell.angle_alpha   90.00
_cell.angle_beta   90.00
_cell.angle_gamma   90.00
#
_symmetry.space_group_name_H-M   'P 1'
#
loop_
_entity.id
_entity.type
_entity.pdbx_description
1 polymer ?
#
loop_
_entity_poly.entity_id
_entity_poly.type
_entity_poly.pdbx_seq_one_letter_code
_entity_poly.pdbx_strand_id
1 'polypeptide(L)'
;MKGIDPIPNKTKNALMKPAAKAIGEAFGTILNSLAHWSTDGLARYNISHEADLKDFKAKYERRLADVPEPEIDDSKLLLVAKAIEDGQYRMDEDYMREAFARLITHASDRRTNNDYKPLYSSILSNLSSQEAKLLIGLSAETYSLLPLERIKSQEHGGSAYSYISGYAVLQSDGIIYFDANTTLTLELLQNAGLVSIKPQFELTSPFYQSLYNMFEWSTQYADFKNTHPISSGHEYRVERGDVELTELGKSFTRFINN
;
A
#
# COMPACT_ATOMS: atom_id res chain seq x y z
N MET A 1 30.39 43.16 -29.39
CA MET A 1 29.90 41.80 -29.70
C MET A 1 28.70 41.52 -28.80
N LYS A 2 27.49 41.45 -29.37
CA LYS A 2 26.30 41.02 -28.63
C LYS A 2 26.26 39.50 -28.66
N GLY A 3 26.35 38.86 -27.50
CA GLY A 3 26.17 37.42 -27.36
C GLY A 3 24.73 37.06 -27.74
N ILE A 4 24.60 36.18 -28.72
CA ILE A 4 23.33 35.56 -29.09
C ILE A 4 23.03 34.56 -27.98
N ASP A 5 21.93 34.78 -27.27
CA ASP A 5 21.37 33.84 -26.30
C ASP A 5 20.47 32.87 -27.09
N PRO A 6 20.89 31.62 -27.37
CA PRO A 6 20.10 30.73 -28.19
C PRO A 6 19.26 29.87 -27.25
N ILE A 7 18.09 30.38 -26.89
CA ILE A 7 16.80 29.69 -26.78
C ILE A 7 15.87 30.63 -25.98
N PRO A 8 14.88 31.26 -26.63
CA PRO A 8 13.88 32.06 -25.92
C PRO A 8 13.05 31.18 -24.98
N ASN A 9 12.74 31.66 -23.78
CA ASN A 9 11.85 31.02 -22.79
C ASN A 9 10.49 30.53 -23.35
N LYS A 10 10.08 30.99 -24.55
CA LYS A 10 8.88 30.52 -25.25
C LYS A 10 8.98 29.08 -25.79
N THR A 11 10.18 28.57 -26.05
CA THR A 11 10.36 27.20 -26.58
C THR A 11 10.19 26.13 -25.48
N LYS A 12 10.50 26.49 -24.22
CA LYS A 12 10.33 25.60 -23.07
C LYS A 12 8.84 25.30 -22.79
N ASN A 13 7.98 26.31 -22.88
CA ASN A 13 6.52 26.18 -22.68
C ASN A 13 5.78 25.49 -23.85
N ALA A 14 6.43 25.28 -25.00
CA ALA A 14 5.84 24.60 -26.16
C ALA A 14 6.20 23.11 -26.24
N LEU A 15 7.29 22.69 -25.59
CA LEU A 15 7.72 21.29 -25.46
C LEU A 15 7.18 20.59 -24.21
N MET A 16 6.71 21.35 -23.22
CA MET A 16 6.17 20.82 -21.97
C MET A 16 4.65 20.55 -22.02
N LYS A 17 3.86 21.37 -22.73
CA LYS A 17 2.44 21.11 -23.03
C LYS A 17 2.16 19.78 -23.77
N PRO A 18 2.99 19.33 -24.73
CA PRO A 18 2.83 18.05 -25.42
C PRO A 18 2.81 16.84 -24.50
N ALA A 19 3.70 16.75 -23.50
CA ALA A 19 3.79 15.58 -22.64
C ALA A 19 2.55 15.42 -21.76
N ALA A 20 2.17 16.48 -21.02
CA ALA A 20 0.95 16.47 -20.21
C ALA A 20 -0.30 16.17 -21.04
N LYS A 21 -0.40 16.76 -22.23
CA LYS A 21 -1.49 16.50 -23.17
C LYS A 21 -1.48 15.05 -23.67
N ALA A 22 -0.33 14.52 -24.09
CA ALA A 22 -0.19 13.16 -24.59
C ALA A 22 -0.56 12.12 -23.53
N ILE A 23 -0.08 12.31 -22.29
CA ILE A 23 -0.41 11.39 -21.19
C ILE A 23 -1.90 11.51 -20.83
N GLY A 24 -2.46 12.73 -20.78
CA GLY A 24 -3.89 12.93 -20.51
C GLY A 24 -4.80 12.32 -21.60
N GLU A 25 -4.44 12.49 -22.88
CA GLU A 25 -5.14 11.89 -24.01
C GLU A 25 -5.06 10.36 -23.98
N ALA A 26 -3.86 9.79 -23.79
CA ALA A 26 -3.67 8.35 -23.71
C ALA A 26 -4.43 7.73 -22.53
N PHE A 27 -4.34 8.34 -21.34
CA PHE A 27 -5.07 7.93 -20.16
C PHE A 27 -6.59 7.93 -20.42
N GLY A 28 -7.11 9.01 -21.01
CA GLY A 28 -8.51 9.12 -21.39
C GLY A 28 -8.94 8.07 -22.41
N THR A 29 -8.12 7.81 -23.44
CA THR A 29 -8.39 6.78 -24.45
C THR A 29 -8.48 5.39 -23.84
N ILE A 30 -7.53 5.03 -22.97
CA ILE A 30 -7.53 3.71 -22.31
C ILE A 30 -8.76 3.59 -21.41
N LEU A 31 -9.04 4.57 -20.56
CA LEU A 31 -10.22 4.53 -19.69
C LEU A 31 -11.54 4.45 -20.48
N ASN A 32 -11.68 5.18 -21.58
CA ASN A 32 -12.89 5.10 -22.40
C ASN A 32 -13.03 3.71 -23.02
N SER A 33 -11.94 3.12 -23.51
CA SER A 33 -11.93 1.72 -23.97
C SER A 33 -12.35 0.78 -22.85
N LEU A 34 -11.90 1.03 -21.62
CA LEU A 34 -12.23 0.25 -20.43
C LEU A 34 -13.68 0.47 -19.94
N ALA A 35 -14.29 1.62 -20.20
CA ALA A 35 -15.72 1.78 -19.93
C ALA A 35 -16.54 0.92 -20.91
N HIS A 36 -16.19 0.96 -22.20
CA HIS A 36 -16.95 0.30 -23.26
C HIS A 36 -16.90 -1.24 -23.28
N TRP A 37 -15.80 -1.89 -22.85
CA TRP A 37 -15.82 -3.38 -22.79
C TRP A 37 -16.77 -3.92 -21.72
N SER A 38 -17.06 -3.14 -20.68
CA SER A 38 -17.91 -3.55 -19.55
C SER A 38 -19.42 -3.45 -19.85
N THR A 39 -19.80 -2.81 -20.97
CA THR A 39 -21.19 -2.40 -21.20
C THR A 39 -22.13 -3.48 -21.73
N ASP A 40 -21.65 -4.67 -22.11
CA ASP A 40 -22.48 -5.76 -22.64
C ASP A 40 -23.12 -6.59 -21.49
N GLY A 41 -24.17 -6.06 -20.85
CA GLY A 41 -25.18 -6.87 -20.16
C GLY A 41 -25.59 -6.51 -18.72
N LEU A 42 -24.94 -5.57 -18.02
CA LEU A 42 -25.20 -5.28 -16.59
C LEU A 42 -25.44 -3.78 -16.28
N ALA A 43 -26.55 -3.21 -16.76
CA ALA A 43 -26.81 -1.76 -16.72
C ALA A 43 -26.57 -1.03 -15.36
N ARG A 44 -26.83 -1.67 -14.21
CA ARG A 44 -26.54 -1.07 -12.88
C ARG A 44 -25.06 -1.12 -12.51
N TYR A 45 -24.38 -2.21 -12.83
CA TYR A 45 -22.93 -2.33 -12.68
C TYR A 45 -22.23 -1.27 -13.55
N ASN A 46 -22.72 -1.06 -14.77
CA ASN A 46 -22.19 -0.08 -15.71
C ASN A 46 -22.22 1.36 -15.15
N ILE A 47 -23.32 1.79 -14.52
CA ILE A 47 -23.43 3.16 -13.98
C ILE A 47 -22.45 3.40 -12.82
N SER A 48 -22.34 2.45 -11.87
CA SER A 48 -21.39 2.58 -10.75
C SER A 48 -19.96 2.58 -11.27
N HIS A 49 -19.64 1.65 -12.16
CA HIS A 49 -18.31 1.51 -12.73
C HIS A 49 -17.89 2.74 -13.53
N GLU A 50 -18.78 3.32 -14.35
CA GLU A 50 -18.52 4.58 -15.06
C GLU A 50 -18.26 5.75 -14.10
N ALA A 51 -19.02 5.84 -13.00
CA ALA A 51 -18.81 6.86 -11.98
C ALA A 51 -17.45 6.69 -11.29
N ASP A 52 -17.07 5.45 -10.99
CA ASP A 52 -15.78 5.09 -10.41
C ASP A 52 -14.60 5.41 -11.33
N LEU A 53 -14.70 5.07 -12.63
CA LEU A 53 -13.68 5.42 -13.63
C LEU A 53 -13.56 6.95 -13.81
N LYS A 54 -14.67 7.68 -13.73
CA LYS A 54 -14.68 9.15 -13.79
C LYS A 54 -13.99 9.77 -12.57
N ASP A 55 -14.26 9.23 -11.37
CA ASP A 55 -13.57 9.65 -10.15
C ASP A 55 -12.07 9.36 -10.22
N PHE A 56 -11.69 8.18 -10.72
CA PHE A 56 -10.30 7.82 -10.94
C PHE A 56 -9.58 8.81 -11.88
N LYS A 57 -10.22 9.17 -13.01
CA LYS A 57 -9.71 10.20 -13.92
C LYS A 57 -9.53 11.55 -13.24
N ALA A 58 -10.53 12.00 -12.47
CA ALA A 58 -10.47 13.27 -11.76
C ALA A 58 -9.33 13.30 -10.72
N LYS A 59 -9.13 12.19 -9.98
CA LYS A 59 -8.03 12.04 -9.02
C LYS A 59 -6.66 12.10 -9.70
N TYR A 60 -6.51 11.41 -10.83
CA TYR A 60 -5.29 11.47 -11.64
C TYR A 60 -5.02 12.88 -12.17
N GLU A 61 -6.01 13.53 -12.80
CA GLU A 61 -5.86 14.88 -13.35
C GLU A 61 -5.47 15.91 -12.29
N ARG A 62 -6.09 15.84 -11.11
CA ARG A 62 -5.74 16.67 -9.95
C ARG A 62 -4.29 16.47 -9.55
N ARG A 63 -3.83 15.22 -9.44
CA ARG A 63 -2.45 14.91 -9.03
C ARG A 63 -1.42 15.30 -10.08
N LEU A 64 -1.73 15.11 -11.36
CA LEU A 64 -0.87 15.56 -12.45
C LEU A 64 -0.74 17.09 -12.46
N ALA A 65 -1.78 17.83 -12.09
CA ALA A 65 -1.74 19.29 -11.99
C ALA A 65 -0.77 19.80 -10.91
N ASP A 66 -0.47 18.98 -9.89
CA ASP A 66 0.53 19.28 -8.85
C ASP A 66 1.98 19.01 -9.33
N VAL A 67 2.17 18.29 -10.44
CA VAL A 67 3.48 18.07 -11.05
C VAL A 67 3.87 19.31 -11.83
N PRO A 68 5.04 19.95 -11.55
CA PRO A 68 5.50 21.08 -12.34
C PRO A 68 5.60 20.69 -13.80
N GLU A 69 5.07 21.54 -14.69
CA GLU A 69 5.02 21.27 -16.14
C GLU A 69 6.37 20.78 -16.74
N PRO A 70 7.56 21.29 -16.32
CA PRO A 70 8.82 20.79 -16.87
C PRO A 70 9.14 19.37 -16.46
N GLU A 71 8.57 18.89 -15.36
CA GLU A 71 8.81 17.56 -14.78
C GLU A 71 7.83 16.51 -15.30
N ILE A 72 6.80 16.91 -16.05
CA ILE A 72 5.91 15.95 -16.72
C ILE A 72 6.68 15.23 -17.83
N ASP A 73 6.67 13.91 -17.81
CA ASP A 73 7.45 13.04 -18.69
C ASP A 73 6.60 11.88 -19.23
N ASP A 74 6.52 11.79 -20.55
CA ASP A 74 5.77 10.76 -21.27
C ASP A 74 6.62 9.52 -21.64
N SER A 75 7.90 9.50 -21.25
CA SER A 75 8.81 8.38 -21.54
C SER A 75 8.35 7.02 -21.00
N LYS A 76 7.47 7.02 -19.99
CA LYS A 76 6.89 5.82 -19.35
C LYS A 76 5.43 5.57 -19.73
N LEU A 77 4.94 6.13 -20.83
CA LEU A 77 3.52 6.04 -21.22
C LEU A 77 2.96 4.61 -21.26
N LEU A 78 3.76 3.62 -21.70
CA LEU A 78 3.33 2.21 -21.71
C LEU A 78 3.20 1.62 -20.30
N LEU A 79 3.98 2.09 -19.32
CA LEU A 79 3.84 1.68 -17.93
C LEU A 79 2.62 2.35 -17.28
N VAL A 80 2.31 3.59 -17.67
CA VAL A 80 1.05 4.26 -17.31
C VAL A 80 -0.14 3.46 -17.85
N ALA A 81 -0.10 3.07 -19.13
CA ALA A 81 -1.14 2.25 -19.73
C ALA A 81 -1.36 0.93 -18.97
N LYS A 82 -0.27 0.20 -18.72
CA LYS A 82 -0.30 -1.01 -17.89
C LYS A 82 -0.90 -0.76 -16.50
N ALA A 83 -0.57 0.35 -15.85
CA ALA A 83 -1.10 0.66 -14.53
C ALA A 83 -2.60 0.94 -14.52
N ILE A 84 -3.13 1.54 -15.58
CA ILE A 84 -4.58 1.72 -15.77
C ILE A 84 -5.25 0.37 -15.97
N GLU A 85 -4.69 -0.49 -16.82
CA GLU A 85 -5.19 -1.83 -17.09
C GLU A 85 -5.19 -2.73 -15.85
N ASP A 86 -4.11 -2.70 -15.05
CA ASP A 86 -4.01 -3.44 -13.78
C ASP A 86 -5.04 -2.93 -12.76
N GLY A 87 -5.30 -1.62 -12.72
CA GLY A 87 -6.17 -1.00 -11.74
C GLY A 87 -7.66 -1.10 -12.02
N GLN A 88 -8.07 -1.34 -13.27
CA GLN A 88 -9.47 -1.26 -13.71
C GLN A 88 -10.45 -2.09 -12.86
N TYR A 89 -9.99 -3.23 -12.33
CA TYR A 89 -10.79 -4.16 -11.54
C TYR A 89 -10.95 -3.76 -10.07
N ARG A 90 -10.30 -2.67 -9.65
CA ARG A 90 -10.25 -2.19 -8.26
C ARG A 90 -10.88 -0.81 -8.09
N MET A 91 -11.57 -0.35 -9.13
CA MET A 91 -12.08 1.02 -9.20
C MET A 91 -13.28 1.23 -8.27
N ASP A 92 -13.93 0.19 -7.77
CA ASP A 92 -15.00 0.27 -6.78
C ASP A 92 -14.52 0.75 -5.39
N GLU A 93 -13.22 0.64 -5.11
CA GLU A 93 -12.61 1.07 -3.85
C GLU A 93 -11.98 2.46 -3.97
N ASP A 94 -12.52 3.45 -3.25
CA ASP A 94 -12.05 4.85 -3.29
C ASP A 94 -10.55 5.02 -3.03
N TYR A 95 -10.05 4.25 -2.06
CA TYR A 95 -8.64 4.21 -1.70
C TYR A 95 -7.77 3.68 -2.86
N MET A 96 -8.23 2.63 -3.56
CA MET A 96 -7.49 2.05 -4.68
C MET A 96 -7.44 3.01 -5.86
N ARG A 97 -8.53 3.73 -6.17
CA ARG A 97 -8.53 4.79 -7.19
C ARG A 97 -7.47 5.85 -6.88
N GLU A 98 -7.37 6.27 -5.63
CA GLU A 98 -6.40 7.26 -5.18
C GLU A 98 -4.96 6.72 -5.22
N ALA A 99 -4.74 5.47 -4.83
CA ALA A 99 -3.43 4.81 -4.87
C ALA A 99 -2.93 4.59 -6.30
N PHE A 100 -3.79 4.14 -7.22
CA PHE A 100 -3.43 4.03 -8.63
C PHE A 100 -3.16 5.40 -9.27
N ALA A 101 -3.93 6.43 -8.89
CA ALA A 101 -3.70 7.78 -9.41
C ALA A 101 -2.30 8.30 -9.01
N ARG A 102 -1.87 8.07 -7.76
CA ARG A 102 -0.51 8.37 -7.28
C ARG A 102 0.54 7.62 -8.07
N LEU A 103 0.37 6.30 -8.16
CA LEU A 103 1.30 5.42 -8.84
C LEU A 103 1.55 5.87 -10.28
N ILE A 104 0.48 6.23 -10.99
CA ILE A 104 0.54 6.73 -12.36
C ILE A 104 1.18 8.12 -12.42
N THR A 105 0.80 9.06 -11.56
CA THR A 105 1.42 10.39 -11.51
C THR A 105 2.93 10.29 -11.28
N HIS A 106 3.39 9.39 -10.41
CA HIS A 106 4.81 9.16 -10.18
C HIS A 106 5.54 8.55 -11.38
N ALA A 107 4.87 7.73 -12.19
CA ALA A 107 5.42 7.25 -13.47
C ALA A 107 5.54 8.38 -14.51
N SER A 108 4.68 9.40 -14.41
CA SER A 108 4.64 10.57 -15.27
C SER A 108 5.48 11.77 -14.78
N ASP A 109 6.10 11.68 -13.61
CA ASP A 109 6.95 12.74 -13.03
C ASP A 109 8.43 12.34 -13.12
N ARG A 110 9.22 13.11 -13.87
CA ARG A 110 10.66 12.88 -14.11
C ARG A 110 11.47 12.80 -12.82
N ARG A 111 11.01 13.43 -11.74
CA ARG A 111 11.69 13.40 -10.43
C ARG A 111 11.58 12.03 -9.76
N THR A 112 10.54 11.25 -10.09
CA THR A 112 10.24 9.96 -9.43
C THR A 112 10.24 8.76 -10.37
N ASN A 113 10.07 8.96 -11.67
CA ASN A 113 9.81 7.89 -12.62
C ASN A 113 11.01 6.95 -12.88
N ASN A 114 12.24 7.35 -12.52
CA ASN A 114 13.43 6.50 -12.57
C ASN A 114 13.35 5.34 -11.56
N ASP A 115 12.68 5.57 -10.44
CA ASP A 115 12.50 4.57 -9.39
C ASP A 115 11.26 3.70 -9.61
N TYR A 116 10.36 4.12 -10.49
CA TYR A 116 9.16 3.36 -10.84
C TYR A 116 9.55 2.00 -11.43
N LYS A 117 8.98 0.92 -10.89
CA LYS A 117 9.19 -0.44 -11.41
C LYS A 117 7.92 -0.95 -12.10
N PRO A 118 8.03 -1.63 -13.26
CA PRO A 118 6.86 -2.18 -13.97
C PRO A 118 5.97 -3.11 -13.13
N LEU A 119 6.56 -3.74 -12.09
CA LEU A 119 5.87 -4.63 -11.17
C LEU A 119 4.89 -3.91 -10.23
N TYR A 120 5.06 -2.61 -9.98
CA TYR A 120 4.32 -1.90 -8.92
C TYR A 120 2.81 -1.86 -9.15
N SER A 121 2.35 -1.68 -10.39
CA SER A 121 0.91 -1.70 -10.67
C SER A 121 0.29 -3.08 -10.45
N SER A 122 1.02 -4.14 -10.76
CA SER A 122 0.57 -5.52 -10.51
C SER A 122 0.61 -5.88 -9.04
N ILE A 123 1.56 -5.33 -8.27
CA ILE A 123 1.53 -5.44 -6.80
C ILE A 123 0.26 -4.78 -6.30
N LEU A 124 0.04 -3.51 -6.64
CA LEU A 124 -1.11 -2.75 -6.15
C LEU A 124 -2.44 -3.42 -6.53
N SER A 125 -2.59 -3.94 -7.75
CA SER A 125 -3.82 -4.64 -8.18
C SER A 125 -4.10 -5.91 -7.38
N ASN A 126 -3.08 -6.55 -6.83
CA ASN A 126 -3.20 -7.77 -6.03
C ASN A 126 -3.43 -7.51 -4.53
N LEU A 127 -3.32 -6.25 -4.06
CA LEU A 127 -3.52 -5.92 -2.65
C LEU A 127 -4.95 -5.49 -2.36
N SER A 128 -5.57 -5.99 -1.28
CA SER A 128 -6.81 -5.38 -0.76
C SER A 128 -6.55 -3.95 -0.24
N SER A 129 -7.59 -3.10 -0.14
CA SER A 129 -7.43 -1.77 0.49
C SER A 129 -6.88 -1.89 1.92
N GLN A 130 -7.22 -2.95 2.65
CA GLN A 130 -6.74 -3.15 4.02
C GLN A 130 -5.24 -3.47 4.03
N GLU A 131 -4.77 -4.36 3.15
CA GLU A 131 -3.35 -4.69 3.00
C GLU A 131 -2.52 -3.46 2.62
N ALA A 132 -3.01 -2.68 1.64
CA ALA A 132 -2.32 -1.48 1.21
C ALA A 132 -2.28 -0.41 2.31
N LYS A 133 -3.35 -0.23 3.09
CA LYS A 133 -3.35 0.69 4.25
C LYS A 133 -2.40 0.24 5.35
N LEU A 134 -2.32 -1.06 5.64
CA LEU A 134 -1.36 -1.60 6.61
C LEU A 134 0.09 -1.32 6.17
N LEU A 135 0.42 -1.51 4.89
CA LEU A 135 1.74 -1.15 4.37
C LEU A 135 2.07 0.33 4.54
N ILE A 136 1.10 1.22 4.30
CA ILE A 136 1.28 2.66 4.52
C ILE A 136 1.50 2.95 6.00
N GLY A 137 0.72 2.33 6.89
CA GLY A 137 0.91 2.43 8.34
C GLY A 137 2.33 2.02 8.76
N LEU A 138 2.81 0.87 8.28
CA LEU A 138 4.20 0.43 8.50
C LEU A 138 5.23 1.43 7.95
N SER A 139 4.97 2.03 6.79
CA SER A 139 5.91 2.99 6.18
C SER A 139 6.03 4.32 6.94
N ALA A 140 5.00 4.69 7.69
CA ALA A 140 4.97 5.92 8.50
C ALA A 140 5.80 5.79 9.80
N GLU A 141 6.12 4.56 10.20
CA GLU A 141 6.83 4.28 11.43
C GLU A 141 8.32 4.54 11.32
N THR A 142 8.91 4.92 12.45
CA THR A 142 10.35 5.11 12.52
C THR A 142 11.04 3.77 12.25
N TYR A 143 11.89 3.74 11.21
CA TYR A 143 12.57 2.54 10.67
C TYR A 143 11.69 1.56 9.87
N SER A 144 10.42 1.88 9.60
CA SER A 144 9.49 1.00 8.88
C SER A 144 9.37 -0.40 9.49
N LEU A 145 9.40 -0.45 10.81
CA LEU A 145 9.46 -1.66 11.62
C LEU A 145 8.55 -1.50 12.84
N LEU A 146 7.78 -2.54 13.14
CA LEU A 146 6.83 -2.57 14.24
C LEU A 146 6.95 -3.85 15.07
N PRO A 147 6.74 -3.76 16.39
CA PRO A 147 6.57 -4.93 17.22
C PRO A 147 5.35 -5.74 16.80
N LEU A 148 5.50 -7.05 16.89
CA LEU A 148 4.53 -8.07 16.54
C LEU A 148 4.37 -9.04 17.71
N GLU A 149 3.16 -9.42 18.05
CA GLU A 149 2.91 -10.46 19.06
C GLU A 149 1.94 -11.52 18.59
N ARG A 150 2.06 -12.72 19.14
CA ARG A 150 1.08 -13.79 18.93
C ARG A 150 0.89 -14.62 20.19
N ILE A 151 -0.34 -14.95 20.50
CA ILE A 151 -0.70 -15.72 21.70
C ILE A 151 -0.70 -17.20 21.34
N LYS A 152 0.00 -17.99 22.15
CA LYS A 152 0.01 -19.45 22.09
C LYS A 152 -0.47 -20.07 23.39
N SER A 153 -1.17 -21.19 23.26
CA SER A 153 -1.39 -22.13 24.35
C SER A 153 -0.17 -23.05 24.42
N GLN A 154 0.51 -23.11 25.55
CA GLN A 154 1.70 -23.95 25.73
C GLN A 154 1.53 -24.90 26.91
N GLU A 155 1.90 -26.16 26.73
CA GLU A 155 1.88 -27.18 27.78
C GLU A 155 2.84 -26.82 28.93
N HIS A 156 2.40 -27.04 30.16
CA HIS A 156 3.24 -26.84 31.35
C HIS A 156 4.49 -27.73 31.31
N GLY A 157 5.68 -27.11 31.34
CA GLY A 157 6.96 -27.82 31.33
C GLY A 157 7.28 -28.55 30.02
N GLY A 158 6.42 -28.43 29.00
CA GLY A 158 6.58 -29.04 27.69
C GLY A 158 6.95 -28.04 26.59
N SER A 159 7.31 -28.57 25.43
CA SER A 159 7.54 -27.78 24.20
C SER A 159 6.34 -27.78 23.26
N ALA A 160 5.28 -28.54 23.56
CA ALA A 160 4.07 -28.55 22.74
C ALA A 160 3.32 -27.23 22.88
N TYR A 161 3.00 -26.60 21.74
CA TYR A 161 2.20 -25.38 21.70
C TYR A 161 1.35 -25.31 20.43
N SER A 162 0.30 -24.49 20.49
CA SER A 162 -0.46 -24.05 19.34
C SER A 162 -0.74 -22.56 19.42
N TYR A 163 -0.66 -21.86 18.29
CA TYR A 163 -1.10 -20.48 18.24
C TYR A 163 -2.62 -20.44 18.30
N ILE A 164 -3.13 -19.63 19.22
CA ILE A 164 -4.57 -19.48 19.46
C ILE A 164 -5.08 -18.09 19.07
N SER A 165 -4.19 -17.14 18.77
CA SER A 165 -4.54 -15.85 18.19
C SER A 165 -3.93 -15.66 16.80
N GLY A 166 -4.45 -14.67 16.08
CA GLY A 166 -3.71 -14.03 15.00
C GLY A 166 -2.58 -13.13 15.52
N TYR A 167 -1.78 -12.58 14.62
CA TYR A 167 -0.79 -11.58 14.97
C TYR A 167 -1.43 -10.28 15.48
N ALA A 168 -0.80 -9.69 16.49
CA ALA A 168 -1.02 -8.32 16.94
C ALA A 168 0.11 -7.44 16.40
N VAL A 169 -0.21 -6.37 15.66
CA VAL A 169 0.79 -5.37 15.24
C VAL A 169 0.65 -4.17 16.17
N LEU A 170 1.75 -3.77 16.82
CA LEU A 170 1.74 -2.78 17.89
C LEU A 170 2.33 -1.45 17.40
N GLN A 171 1.65 -0.34 17.69
CA GLN A 171 2.08 1.03 17.37
C GLN A 171 2.08 1.92 18.61
N SER A 172 2.72 3.08 18.52
CA SER A 172 2.79 4.04 19.64
C SER A 172 1.42 4.59 20.06
N ASP A 173 0.44 4.64 19.16
CA ASP A 173 -0.92 5.11 19.41
C ASP A 173 -1.92 3.97 19.72
N GLY A 174 -1.46 2.72 19.78
CA GLY A 174 -2.26 1.57 20.20
C GLY A 174 -1.95 0.27 19.45
N ILE A 175 -2.96 -0.59 19.35
CA ILE A 175 -2.88 -1.85 18.60
C ILE A 175 -3.51 -1.58 17.23
N ILE A 176 -2.75 -1.76 16.15
CA ILE A 176 -3.29 -1.52 14.81
C ILE A 176 -4.30 -2.62 14.43
N TYR A 177 -3.94 -3.86 14.73
CA TYR A 177 -4.67 -5.04 14.29
C TYR A 177 -4.52 -6.15 15.33
N PHE A 178 -5.64 -6.77 15.70
CA PHE A 178 -5.68 -7.96 16.56
C PHE A 178 -6.88 -8.83 16.19
N ASP A 179 -6.77 -9.54 15.07
CA ASP A 179 -7.74 -10.56 14.67
C ASP A 179 -7.10 -11.68 13.85
N ALA A 180 -7.87 -12.72 13.53
CA ALA A 180 -7.40 -13.83 12.69
C ALA A 180 -7.01 -13.37 11.27
N ASN A 181 -7.69 -12.36 10.72
CA ASN A 181 -7.46 -11.85 9.36
C ASN A 181 -6.12 -11.11 9.24
N THR A 182 -5.61 -10.57 10.35
CA THR A 182 -4.31 -9.90 10.43
C THR A 182 -3.17 -10.83 10.03
N THR A 183 -3.28 -12.11 10.41
CA THR A 183 -2.26 -13.11 10.07
C THR A 183 -2.19 -13.33 8.56
N LEU A 184 -3.35 -13.60 7.94
CA LEU A 184 -3.43 -13.77 6.50
C LEU A 184 -2.97 -12.53 5.75
N THR A 185 -3.37 -11.33 6.22
CA THR A 185 -2.95 -10.04 5.65
C THR A 185 -1.42 -9.94 5.62
N LEU A 186 -0.75 -10.17 6.76
CA LEU A 186 0.70 -10.12 6.84
C LEU A 186 1.37 -11.19 5.98
N GLU A 187 0.84 -12.41 5.95
CA GLU A 187 1.37 -13.50 5.12
C GLU A 187 1.25 -13.20 3.62
N LEU A 188 0.15 -12.59 3.17
CA LEU A 188 -0.03 -12.12 1.79
C LEU A 188 0.96 -11.01 1.44
N LEU A 189 1.16 -10.05 2.35
CA LEU A 189 2.17 -9.01 2.19
C LEU A 189 3.60 -9.58 2.13
N GLN A 190 3.89 -10.60 2.93
CA GLN A 190 5.18 -11.30 2.90
C GLN A 190 5.35 -12.09 1.60
N ASN A 191 4.29 -12.75 1.11
CA ASN A 191 4.29 -13.46 -0.16
C ASN A 191 4.53 -12.53 -1.35
N ALA A 192 3.96 -11.31 -1.30
CA ALA A 192 4.26 -10.24 -2.26
C ALA A 192 5.67 -9.65 -2.11
N GLY A 193 6.44 -10.09 -1.10
CA GLY A 193 7.79 -9.63 -0.81
C GLY A 193 7.85 -8.22 -0.24
N LEU A 194 6.75 -7.69 0.31
CA LEU A 194 6.63 -6.31 0.80
C LEU A 194 7.02 -6.16 2.26
N VAL A 195 6.80 -7.21 3.06
CA VAL A 195 7.17 -7.26 4.48
C VAL A 195 8.01 -8.50 4.79
N SER A 196 8.80 -8.43 5.85
CA SER A 196 9.43 -9.58 6.50
C SER A 196 8.82 -9.73 7.89
N ILE A 197 8.18 -10.87 8.16
CA ILE A 197 7.69 -11.23 9.48
C ILE A 197 8.77 -12.05 10.18
N LYS A 198 9.16 -11.66 11.39
CA LYS A 198 10.18 -12.34 12.18
C LYS A 198 9.62 -12.70 13.56
N PRO A 199 8.86 -13.80 13.65
CA PRO A 199 8.46 -14.33 14.95
C PRO A 199 9.70 -14.65 15.77
N GLN A 200 9.63 -14.46 17.09
CA GLN A 200 10.73 -14.74 18.03
C GLN A 200 11.95 -13.82 17.90
N PHE A 201 11.87 -12.76 17.08
CA PHE A 201 12.90 -11.72 17.00
C PHE A 201 12.44 -10.49 17.79
N GLU A 202 12.59 -10.57 19.12
CA GLU A 202 12.10 -9.53 20.03
C GLU A 202 12.95 -8.25 19.94
N LEU A 203 12.26 -7.11 19.82
CA LEU A 203 12.91 -5.80 19.85
C LEU A 203 13.23 -5.38 21.29
N THR A 204 14.51 -5.20 21.60
CA THR A 204 14.99 -5.04 22.99
C THR A 204 15.06 -3.59 23.49
N SER A 205 14.83 -2.60 22.62
CA SER A 205 14.89 -1.19 23.04
C SER A 205 13.77 -0.88 24.06
N PRO A 206 13.99 0.01 25.04
CA PRO A 206 12.97 0.34 26.04
C PRO A 206 11.65 0.83 25.42
N PHE A 207 11.73 1.53 24.29
CA PHE A 207 10.55 1.96 23.54
C PHE A 207 9.71 0.77 23.07
N TYR A 208 10.30 -0.19 22.35
CA TYR A 208 9.54 -1.34 21.84
C TYR A 208 9.09 -2.29 22.96
N GLN A 209 9.90 -2.45 24.00
CA GLN A 209 9.52 -3.18 25.22
C GLN A 209 8.26 -2.61 25.88
N SER A 210 8.11 -1.28 25.88
CA SER A 210 6.89 -0.64 26.38
C SER A 210 5.66 -0.97 25.52
N LEU A 211 5.81 -1.08 24.19
CA LEU A 211 4.72 -1.43 23.29
C LEU A 211 4.24 -2.87 23.52
N TYR A 212 5.15 -3.83 23.62
CA TYR A 212 4.81 -5.22 23.97
C TYR A 212 4.05 -5.30 25.30
N ASN A 213 4.59 -4.68 26.36
CA ASN A 213 3.94 -4.68 27.68
C ASN A 213 2.56 -4.03 27.65
N MET A 214 2.35 -2.97 26.86
CA MET A 214 1.03 -2.34 26.74
C MET A 214 -0.02 -3.29 26.17
N PHE A 215 0.32 -4.13 25.19
CA PHE A 215 -0.59 -5.16 24.69
C PHE A 215 -0.88 -6.21 25.77
N GLU A 216 0.16 -6.72 26.44
CA GLU A 216 0.01 -7.76 27.48
C GLU A 216 -0.78 -7.27 28.72
N TRP A 217 -0.83 -5.97 28.97
CA TRP A 217 -1.64 -5.35 30.03
C TRP A 217 -2.98 -4.80 29.53
N SER A 218 -3.28 -4.92 28.25
CA SER A 218 -4.48 -4.37 27.63
C SER A 218 -5.74 -5.15 28.03
N THR A 219 -6.89 -4.47 27.98
CA THR A 219 -8.20 -5.14 28.12
C THR A 219 -8.44 -6.14 27.00
N GLN A 220 -7.93 -5.88 25.81
CA GLN A 220 -8.01 -6.76 24.64
C GLN A 220 -7.36 -8.12 24.92
N TYR A 221 -6.17 -8.14 25.53
CA TYR A 221 -5.52 -9.39 25.92
C TYR A 221 -6.28 -10.12 27.03
N ALA A 222 -6.81 -9.39 28.02
CA ALA A 222 -7.65 -9.97 29.07
C ALA A 222 -8.93 -10.59 28.50
N ASP A 223 -9.63 -9.89 27.62
CA ASP A 223 -10.86 -10.34 26.94
C ASP A 223 -10.60 -11.54 26.03
N PHE A 224 -9.46 -11.55 25.33
CA PHE A 224 -9.03 -12.70 24.54
C PHE A 224 -8.92 -13.97 25.41
N LYS A 225 -8.23 -13.88 26.56
CA LYS A 225 -8.10 -15.03 27.48
C LYS A 225 -9.46 -15.50 28.01
N ASN A 226 -10.38 -14.58 28.29
CA ASN A 226 -11.73 -14.91 28.76
C ASN A 226 -12.57 -15.62 27.70
N THR A 227 -12.40 -15.27 26.43
CA THR A 227 -13.17 -15.81 25.30
C THR A 227 -12.55 -17.07 24.68
N HIS A 228 -11.27 -17.33 24.94
CA HIS A 228 -10.52 -18.46 24.40
C HIS A 228 -9.89 -19.29 25.53
N PRO A 229 -10.70 -19.99 26.36
CA PRO A 229 -10.19 -20.80 27.46
C PRO A 229 -9.30 -21.94 26.94
N ILE A 230 -8.16 -22.13 27.59
CA ILE A 230 -7.21 -23.22 27.28
C ILE A 230 -7.44 -24.44 28.16
N SER A 231 -6.94 -25.60 27.71
CA SER A 231 -7.06 -26.86 28.45
C SER A 231 -6.28 -26.85 29.77
N SER A 232 -6.76 -27.63 30.75
CA SER A 232 -6.00 -27.88 31.98
C SER A 232 -4.60 -28.43 31.64
N GLY A 233 -3.57 -27.91 32.31
CA GLY A 233 -2.16 -28.24 32.03
C GLY A 233 -1.50 -27.38 30.95
N HIS A 234 -2.17 -26.35 30.44
CA HIS A 234 -1.60 -25.34 29.56
C HIS A 234 -1.62 -23.95 30.18
N GLU A 235 -0.73 -23.08 29.69
CA GLU A 235 -0.68 -21.65 30.01
C GLU A 235 -0.69 -20.80 28.74
N TYR A 236 -1.20 -19.57 28.86
CA TYR A 236 -1.06 -18.56 27.82
C TYR A 236 0.39 -18.07 27.81
N ARG A 237 1.02 -18.08 26.63
CA ARG A 237 2.28 -17.37 26.41
C ARG A 237 2.17 -16.43 25.22
N VAL A 238 2.85 -15.30 25.32
CA VAL A 238 2.96 -14.33 24.24
C VAL A 238 4.31 -14.55 23.58
N GLU A 239 4.29 -14.74 22.26
CA GLU A 239 5.48 -14.77 21.43
C GLU A 239 5.67 -13.38 20.81
N ARG A 240 6.77 -12.73 21.20
CA ARG A 240 7.18 -11.43 20.68
C ARG A 240 8.05 -11.60 19.43
N GLY A 241 7.90 -10.68 18.49
CA GLY A 241 8.67 -10.61 17.26
C GLY A 241 8.55 -9.23 16.63
N ASP A 242 8.97 -9.10 15.38
CA ASP A 242 8.82 -7.88 14.61
C ASP A 242 8.29 -8.14 13.19
N VAL A 243 7.76 -7.08 12.60
CA VAL A 243 7.49 -7.00 11.17
C VAL A 243 8.11 -5.73 10.61
N GLU A 244 8.80 -5.83 9.48
CA GLU A 244 9.41 -4.69 8.80
C GLU A 244 9.10 -4.68 7.31
N LEU A 245 9.13 -3.48 6.71
CA LEU A 245 9.14 -3.37 5.25
C LEU A 245 10.46 -3.92 4.69
N THR A 246 10.37 -4.73 3.64
CA THR A 246 11.54 -5.09 2.82
C THR A 246 12.00 -3.88 2.00
N GLU A 247 13.15 -3.97 1.32
CA GLU A 247 13.57 -2.94 0.36
C GLU A 247 12.57 -2.75 -0.78
N LEU A 248 11.92 -3.83 -1.23
CA LEU A 248 10.82 -3.74 -2.18
C LEU A 248 9.63 -2.99 -1.57
N GLY A 249 9.24 -3.34 -0.34
CA GLY A 249 8.16 -2.67 0.39
C GLY A 249 8.40 -1.18 0.56
N LYS A 250 9.58 -0.78 1.08
CA LYS A 250 9.99 0.62 1.24
C LYS A 250 9.98 1.37 -0.09
N SER A 251 10.41 0.72 -1.16
CA SER A 251 10.43 1.35 -2.49
C SER A 251 9.03 1.51 -3.05
N PHE A 252 8.18 0.49 -2.93
CA PHE A 252 6.81 0.49 -3.42
C PHE A 252 5.92 1.49 -2.69
N THR A 253 6.00 1.57 -1.35
CA THR A 253 5.15 2.47 -0.56
C THR A 253 5.33 3.94 -0.93
N ARG A 254 6.53 4.37 -1.35
CA ARG A 254 6.76 5.74 -1.87
C ARG A 254 5.88 6.12 -3.06
N PHE A 255 5.37 5.15 -3.82
CA PHE A 255 4.53 5.40 -5.00
C PHE A 255 3.04 5.41 -4.70
N ILE A 256 2.63 4.98 -3.51
CA ILE A 256 1.23 4.88 -3.10
C ILE A 256 0.93 5.68 -1.82
N ASN A 257 1.94 6.13 -1.09
CA ASN A 257 1.81 7.02 0.07
C ASN A 257 1.46 8.46 -0.35
N ASN A 258 1.00 9.28 0.61
CA ASN A 258 0.68 10.70 0.42
C ASN A 258 1.91 11.53 0.11
#